data_AF-A0A4Y7U6R1-F1
#
_entry.id   AF-A0A4Y7U6R1-F1
#
_cell.length_a   1.000
_cell.length_b   1.000
_cell.length_c   1.000
_cell.angle_alpha   90.00
_cell.angle_beta   90.00
_cell.angle_gamma   90.00
#
_symmetry.space_group_name_H-M   'P 1'
#
loop_
_entity.id
_entity.type
_entity.pdbx_description
1 polymer ?
#
loop_
_entity_poly.entity_id
_entity_poly.type
_entity_poly.pdbx_seq_one_letter_code
_entity_poly.pdbx_strand_id
1 'polypeptide(L)'
;MSPEQIERTKATRFKKGSSPHNTCEKDGVIRIRTDHKDRNGRQYKWIRISLGKWKQLHVYNWELKNGNVPEGSLVTFKDGDSLNTEIENLELITMEQNMLRNSIQNYPEDMKEIMLLKGQIKRQINKHKKDSK
;
A
#
# COMPACT_ATOMS: atom_id res chain seq x y z
N MET A 1 24.61 25.77 -16.87
CA MET A 1 25.16 24.75 -17.80
C MET A 1 25.80 25.47 -18.97
N SER A 2 27.02 25.07 -19.34
CA SER A 2 27.67 25.54 -20.58
C SER A 2 26.91 25.03 -21.83
N PRO A 3 26.90 25.77 -22.95
CA PRO A 3 26.37 25.30 -24.23
C PRO A 3 26.88 23.91 -24.64
N GLU A 4 28.17 23.63 -24.42
CA GLU A 4 28.78 22.32 -24.70
C GLU A 4 28.16 21.18 -23.88
N GLN A 5 27.84 21.47 -22.61
CA GLN A 5 27.17 20.51 -21.72
C GLN A 5 25.73 20.22 -22.18
N ILE A 6 25.07 21.21 -22.79
CA ILE A 6 23.71 21.06 -23.33
C ILE A 6 23.72 20.15 -24.56
N GLU A 7 24.66 20.34 -25.49
CA GLU A 7 24.79 19.46 -26.67
C GLU A 7 25.12 18.02 -26.28
N ARG A 8 26.11 17.83 -25.40
CA ARG A 8 26.54 16.49 -24.95
C ARG A 8 25.40 15.69 -24.31
N THR A 9 24.44 16.36 -23.66
CA THR A 9 23.33 15.70 -22.96
C THR A 9 22.03 15.69 -23.78
N LYS A 10 22.01 16.25 -24.99
CA LYS A 10 20.80 16.38 -25.82
C LYS A 10 20.16 15.03 -26.18
N ALA A 11 20.98 13.99 -26.41
CA ALA A 11 20.51 12.67 -26.81
C ALA A 11 19.79 11.89 -25.69
N THR A 12 20.10 12.16 -24.43
CA THR A 12 19.55 11.43 -23.26
C THR A 12 18.45 12.19 -22.54
N ARG A 13 18.16 13.42 -22.95
CA ARG A 13 17.09 14.24 -22.38
C ARG A 13 15.72 13.76 -22.85
N PHE A 14 14.77 13.67 -21.92
CA PHE A 14 13.37 13.47 -22.27
C PHE A 14 12.86 14.65 -23.09
N LYS A 15 12.19 14.36 -24.21
CA LYS A 15 11.49 15.38 -25.01
C LYS A 15 10.32 15.94 -24.19
N LYS A 16 10.04 17.23 -24.33
CA LYS A 16 8.87 17.86 -23.70
C LYS A 16 7.60 17.12 -24.16
N GLY A 17 6.75 16.73 -23.20
CA GLY A 17 5.53 15.96 -23.47
C GLY A 17 5.73 14.44 -23.62
N SER A 18 6.96 13.94 -23.50
CA SER A 18 7.21 12.50 -23.45
C SER A 18 6.66 11.91 -22.14
N SER A 19 5.67 11.04 -22.25
CA SER A 19 5.19 10.24 -21.11
C SER A 19 5.97 8.93 -21.04
N PRO A 20 6.36 8.46 -19.84
CA PRO A 20 6.95 7.13 -19.68
C PRO A 20 6.08 6.03 -20.28
N HIS A 21 6.67 4.98 -20.84
CA HIS A 21 5.94 3.87 -21.49
C HIS A 21 4.93 3.16 -20.56
N ASN A 22 5.16 3.19 -19.24
CA ASN A 22 4.26 2.60 -18.25
C ASN A 22 3.07 3.51 -17.87
N THR A 23 2.98 4.71 -18.47
CA THR A 23 1.88 5.65 -18.25
C THR A 23 0.60 5.05 -18.78
N CYS A 24 -0.37 4.83 -17.89
CA CYS A 24 -1.71 4.42 -18.28
C CYS A 24 -2.42 5.60 -18.91
N GLU A 25 -2.95 5.50 -20.13
CA GLU A 25 -3.53 6.64 -20.85
C GLU A 25 -4.95 7.00 -20.40
N LYS A 26 -5.75 5.99 -20.06
CA LYS A 26 -7.18 6.14 -19.73
C LYS A 26 -7.43 6.26 -18.23
N ASP A 27 -8.33 7.16 -17.86
CA ASP A 27 -8.93 7.22 -16.51
C ASP A 27 -9.91 6.06 -16.30
N GLY A 28 -10.07 5.66 -15.04
CA GLY A 28 -10.90 4.50 -14.65
C GLY A 28 -10.22 3.14 -14.79
N VAL A 29 -9.00 3.07 -15.34
CA VAL A 29 -8.28 1.79 -15.46
C VAL A 29 -7.96 1.23 -14.07
N ILE A 30 -8.31 -0.04 -13.86
CA ILE A 30 -8.01 -0.78 -12.64
C ILE A 30 -6.74 -1.61 -12.85
N ARG A 31 -5.81 -1.56 -11.89
CA ARG A 31 -4.63 -2.42 -11.84
C ARG A 31 -4.46 -3.04 -10.47
N ILE A 32 -4.01 -4.29 -10.45
CA ILE A 32 -3.57 -4.93 -9.21
C ILE A 32 -2.12 -4.51 -8.94
N ARG A 33 -1.86 -4.03 -7.73
CA ARG A 33 -0.52 -3.71 -7.25
C ARG A 33 -0.20 -4.57 -6.04
N THR A 34 0.98 -5.15 -6.04
CA THR A 34 1.49 -5.97 -4.95
C THR A 34 2.36 -5.11 -4.05
N ASP A 35 2.16 -5.23 -2.74
CA ASP A 35 3.03 -4.60 -1.76
C ASP A 35 4.45 -5.23 -1.78
N HIS A 36 5.40 -4.56 -1.14
CA HIS A 36 6.76 -5.06 -0.99
C HIS A 36 6.77 -6.47 -0.36
N LYS A 37 7.61 -7.35 -0.91
CA LYS A 37 7.76 -8.74 -0.46
C LYS A 37 8.08 -8.88 1.03
N ASP A 38 8.83 -7.92 1.60
CA ASP A 38 9.25 -7.97 3.00
C ASP A 38 8.18 -7.45 3.99
N ARG A 39 7.07 -6.89 3.48
CA ARG A 39 5.93 -6.47 4.32
C ARG A 39 4.96 -7.63 4.49
N ASN A 40 4.16 -7.89 3.45
CA ASN A 40 3.26 -9.04 3.42
C ASN A 40 2.91 -9.50 1.99
N GLY A 41 3.47 -8.83 0.96
CA GLY A 41 3.10 -9.09 -0.44
C GLY A 41 1.61 -8.88 -0.75
N ARG A 42 0.88 -8.12 0.08
CA ARG A 42 -0.57 -7.97 -0.05
C ARG A 42 -0.93 -7.26 -1.34
N GLN A 43 -1.93 -7.78 -2.04
CA GLN A 43 -2.37 -7.24 -3.32
C GLN A 43 -3.60 -6.36 -3.14
N TYR A 44 -3.60 -5.20 -3.79
CA TYR A 44 -4.74 -4.28 -3.82
C TYR A 44 -5.10 -3.92 -5.25
N LYS A 45 -6.40 -3.77 -5.51
CA LYS A 45 -6.89 -3.11 -6.73
C LYS A 45 -6.76 -1.59 -6.58
N TRP A 46 -6.20 -0.95 -7.60
CA TRP A 46 -6.04 0.50 -7.69
C TRP A 46 -6.73 1.02 -8.95
N ILE A 47 -7.43 2.14 -8.85
CA ILE A 47 -8.07 2.85 -9.95
C ILE A 47 -7.32 4.12 -10.28
N ARG A 48 -7.14 4.42 -11.57
CA ARG A 48 -6.60 5.71 -12.03
C ARG A 48 -7.72 6.75 -12.02
N ILE A 49 -7.60 7.77 -11.17
CA ILE A 49 -8.56 8.89 -11.11
C ILE A 49 -8.22 9.93 -12.17
N SER A 50 -6.94 10.28 -12.27
CA SER A 50 -6.41 11.21 -13.27
C SER A 50 -4.97 10.84 -13.59
N LEU A 51 -4.36 11.50 -14.58
CA LEU A 51 -2.94 11.32 -14.89
C LEU A 51 -2.07 11.48 -13.63
N GLY A 52 -1.28 10.44 -13.31
CA GLY A 52 -0.42 10.38 -12.13
C GLY A 52 -1.14 10.15 -10.79
N LYS A 53 -2.47 10.26 -10.72
CA LYS A 53 -3.24 10.08 -9.49
C LYS A 53 -3.96 8.74 -9.48
N TRP A 54 -3.54 7.89 -8.55
CA TRP A 54 -4.14 6.57 -8.33
C TRP A 54 -4.70 6.50 -6.92
N LYS A 55 -5.85 5.83 -6.79
CA LYS A 55 -6.48 5.56 -5.51
C LYS A 55 -6.78 4.08 -5.36
N GLN A 56 -6.82 3.58 -4.14
CA GLN A 56 -7.25 2.21 -3.90
C GLN A 56 -8.73 2.06 -4.24
N LEU A 57 -9.08 0.99 -4.95
CA LEU A 57 -10.42 0.79 -5.49
C LEU A 57 -11.48 0.66 -4.39
N HIS A 58 -11.16 0.03 -3.26
CA HIS A 58 -12.11 -0.08 -2.14
C HIS A 58 -12.46 1.28 -1.54
N VAL A 59 -11.48 2.18 -1.34
CA VAL A 59 -11.73 3.54 -0.84
C VAL A 59 -12.57 4.31 -1.86
N TYR A 60 -12.24 4.20 -3.15
CA TYR A 60 -13.01 4.83 -4.22
C TYR A 60 -14.48 4.36 -4.24
N ASN A 61 -14.71 3.04 -4.16
CA ASN A 61 -16.06 2.47 -4.14
C ASN A 61 -16.85 2.88 -2.90
N TRP A 62 -16.18 2.96 -1.75
CA TRP A 62 -16.78 3.44 -0.51
C TRP A 62 -17.23 4.89 -0.63
N GLU A 63 -16.34 5.76 -1.12
CA GLU A 63 -16.63 7.18 -1.27
C GLU A 63 -17.75 7.47 -2.27
N LEU A 64 -17.83 6.67 -3.34
CA LEU A 64 -18.86 6.82 -4.36
C LEU A 64 -20.27 6.58 -3.80
N LYS A 65 -20.42 5.73 -2.77
CA LYS A 65 -21.73 5.40 -2.16
C LYS A 65 -22.00 6.16 -0.86
N ASN A 66 -21.00 6.29 0.01
CA ASN A 66 -21.16 6.79 1.38
C ASN A 66 -20.56 8.20 1.59
N GLY A 67 -19.86 8.74 0.59
CA GLY A 67 -19.16 10.02 0.69
C GLY A 67 -17.76 9.89 1.30
N ASN A 68 -17.13 11.04 1.54
CA ASN A 68 -15.74 11.10 1.95
C ASN A 68 -15.47 10.33 3.25
N VAL A 69 -14.33 9.65 3.29
CA VAL A 69 -13.81 9.01 4.50
C VAL A 69 -13.40 10.10 5.50
N PRO A 70 -14.00 10.15 6.70
CA PRO A 70 -13.65 11.15 7.71
C PRO A 70 -12.23 10.93 8.23
N GLU A 71 -11.59 12.01 8.69
CA GLU A 71 -10.26 11.95 9.28
C GLU A 71 -10.24 11.03 10.51
N GLY A 72 -9.16 10.26 10.68
CA GLY A 72 -9.05 9.27 11.76
C GLY A 72 -9.83 7.98 11.52
N SER A 73 -10.46 7.81 10.34
CA SER A 73 -11.12 6.58 9.94
C SER A 73 -10.46 5.94 8.72
N LEU A 74 -10.68 4.64 8.54
CA LEU A 74 -10.16 3.86 7.42
C LEU A 74 -11.22 2.88 6.92
N VAL A 75 -11.15 2.57 5.63
CA VAL A 75 -12.02 1.57 5.01
C VAL A 75 -11.30 0.22 5.06
N THR A 76 -11.92 -0.78 5.65
CA THR A 76 -11.40 -2.15 5.74
C THR A 76 -12.35 -3.15 5.07
N PHE A 77 -11.87 -4.37 4.90
CA PHE A 77 -12.57 -5.51 4.33
C PHE A 77 -13.07 -6.40 5.46
N LYS A 78 -14.35 -6.79 5.44
CA LYS A 78 -14.95 -7.68 6.45
C LYS A 78 -14.42 -9.11 6.33
N ASP A 79 -14.26 -9.60 5.10
CA ASP A 79 -13.73 -10.94 4.80
C ASP A 79 -12.19 -11.05 4.89
N GLY A 80 -11.48 -9.93 4.98
CA GLY A 80 -10.02 -9.86 4.96
C GLY A 80 -9.38 -9.96 3.55
N ASP A 81 -10.16 -10.24 2.51
CA ASP A 81 -9.68 -10.30 1.13
C ASP A 81 -9.61 -8.89 0.52
N SER A 82 -8.39 -8.39 0.31
CA SER A 82 -8.16 -7.06 -0.27
C SER A 82 -8.50 -6.94 -1.77
N LEU A 83 -8.85 -8.05 -2.43
CA LEU A 83 -9.33 -8.06 -3.81
C LEU A 83 -10.85 -7.99 -3.89
N ASN A 84 -11.57 -8.31 -2.81
CA ASN A 84 -13.02 -8.18 -2.75
C ASN A 84 -13.44 -6.74 -2.43
N THR A 85 -13.61 -5.93 -3.47
CA THR A 85 -13.94 -4.51 -3.37
C THR A 85 -15.44 -4.21 -3.48
N GLU A 86 -16.29 -5.19 -3.21
CA GLU A 86 -17.74 -5.00 -3.16
C GLU A 86 -18.14 -4.18 -1.94
N ILE A 87 -19.07 -3.23 -2.12
CA ILE A 87 -19.39 -2.25 -1.08
C ILE A 87 -19.96 -2.91 0.19
N GLU A 88 -20.63 -4.05 0.04
CA GLU A 88 -21.18 -4.83 1.16
C GLU A 88 -20.08 -5.46 2.04
N ASN A 89 -18.94 -5.80 1.44
CA ASN A 89 -17.74 -6.29 2.12
C ASN A 89 -16.89 -5.17 2.74
N LEU A 90 -17.17 -3.92 2.41
CA LEU A 90 -16.45 -2.78 2.96
C LEU A 90 -17.12 -2.27 4.24
N GLU A 91 -16.28 -1.82 5.17
CA GLU A 91 -16.74 -1.11 6.36
C GLU A 91 -15.77 0.02 6.69
N LEU A 92 -16.34 1.08 7.25
CA LEU A 92 -15.58 2.20 7.79
C LEU A 92 -15.36 1.96 9.28
N ILE A 93 -14.10 1.93 9.71
CA ILE A 93 -13.72 1.79 11.11
C ILE A 93 -12.80 2.92 11.53
N THR A 94 -12.81 3.26 12.82
CA THR A 94 -11.85 4.23 13.36
C THR A 94 -10.46 3.62 13.48
N MET A 95 -9.42 4.46 13.50
CA MET A 95 -8.06 4.00 13.77
C MET A 95 -7.95 3.30 15.14
N GLU A 96 -8.71 3.75 16.13
CA GLU A 96 -8.79 3.13 17.46
C GLU A 96 -9.37 1.70 17.36
N GLN A 97 -10.50 1.53 16.67
CA GLN A 97 -11.10 0.21 16.45
C GLN A 97 -10.13 -0.72 15.71
N ASN A 98 -9.43 -0.21 14.69
CA ASN A 98 -8.44 -0.99 13.97
C ASN A 98 -7.26 -1.40 14.87
N MET A 99 -6.78 -0.49 15.72
CA MET A 99 -5.73 -0.79 16.70
C MET A 99 -6.20 -1.86 17.68
N LEU A 100 -7.40 -1.71 18.25
CA LEU A 100 -7.98 -2.67 19.19
C LEU A 100 -8.10 -4.05 18.56
N ARG A 101 -8.58 -4.17 17.31
CA ARG A 101 -8.69 -5.45 16.60
C ARG A 101 -7.33 -6.15 16.40
N ASN A 102 -6.26 -5.39 16.16
CA ASN A 102 -4.92 -5.92 15.93
C ASN A 102 -4.05 -5.98 17.20
N SER A 103 -4.62 -5.68 18.37
CA SER A 103 -3.87 -5.61 19.62
C SER A 103 -3.48 -6.99 20.14
N ILE A 104 -2.23 -7.13 20.59
CA ILE A 104 -1.75 -8.34 21.27
C ILE A 104 -2.53 -8.66 22.56
N GLN A 105 -3.19 -7.65 23.14
CA GLN A 105 -3.97 -7.82 24.36
C GLN A 105 -5.21 -8.72 24.19
N ASN A 106 -5.63 -8.96 22.94
CA ASN A 106 -6.77 -9.84 22.65
C ASN A 106 -6.43 -11.34 22.76
N TYR A 107 -5.16 -11.69 22.91
CA TYR A 107 -4.72 -13.09 22.97
C TYR A 107 -4.53 -13.56 24.42
N PRO A 108 -4.68 -14.87 24.70
CA PRO A 108 -4.30 -15.48 25.97
C PRO A 108 -2.81 -15.27 26.31
N GLU A 109 -2.45 -15.28 27.60
CA GLU A 109 -1.12 -14.88 28.06
C GLU A 109 0.01 -15.77 27.54
N ASP A 110 -0.21 -17.09 27.49
CA ASP A 110 0.71 -18.07 26.88
C ASP A 110 0.99 -17.77 25.40
N MET A 111 -0.04 -17.35 24.65
CA MET A 111 0.11 -16.95 23.26
C MET A 111 0.90 -15.65 23.12
N LYS A 112 0.74 -14.68 24.04
CA LYS A 112 1.55 -13.46 24.04
C LYS A 112 3.02 -13.77 24.25
N GLU A 113 3.36 -14.64 25.20
CA GLU A 113 4.73 -15.06 25.47
C GLU A 113 5.40 -15.66 24.22
N ILE A 114 4.70 -16.57 23.54
CA ILE A 114 5.19 -17.20 22.30
C ILE A 114 5.42 -16.16 21.20
N MET A 115 4.49 -15.21 21.01
CA MET A 115 4.63 -14.15 20.01
C MET A 115 5.85 -13.26 20.30
N LEU A 116 6.05 -12.89 21.57
CA LEU A 116 7.19 -12.08 22.00
C LEU A 116 8.51 -12.82 21.79
N LEU A 117 8.59 -14.09 22.19
CA LEU A 117 9.77 -14.94 22.02
C LEU A 117 10.12 -15.11 20.54
N LYS A 118 9.12 -15.38 19.68
CA LYS A 118 9.30 -15.45 18.22
C LYS A 118 9.88 -14.15 17.67
N GLY A 119 9.40 -12.99 18.15
CA GLY A 119 9.92 -11.68 17.79
C GLY A 119 11.37 -11.46 18.22
N GLN A 120 11.74 -11.90 19.43
CA GLN A 120 13.13 -11.85 19.93
C GLN A 120 14.07 -12.70 19.07
N ILE A 121 13.68 -13.96 18.78
CA ILE A 121 14.46 -14.86 17.93
C ILE A 121 14.67 -14.26 16.54
N LYS A 122 13.60 -13.75 15.91
CA LYS A 122 13.69 -13.12 14.57
C LYS A 122 14.67 -11.94 14.56
N ARG A 123 14.69 -11.12 15.61
CA ARG A 123 15.64 -10.00 15.74
C ARG A 123 17.09 -10.48 15.84
N GLN A 124 17.35 -11.53 16.63
CA GLN A 124 18.71 -12.10 16.74
C GLN A 124 19.19 -12.69 15.42
N ILE A 125 18.33 -13.46 14.72
CA ILE A 125 18.65 -14.00 13.39
C ILE A 125 19.01 -12.86 12.42
N ASN A 126 18.23 -11.79 12.40
CA ASN A 126 18.48 -10.66 11.51
C ASN A 126 19.77 -9.90 11.85
N LYS A 127 20.13 -9.81 13.14
CA LYS A 127 21.40 -9.23 13.58
C LYS A 127 22.58 -10.06 13.07
N HIS A 128 22.58 -11.37 13.32
CA HIS A 128 23.63 -12.27 12.82
C HIS A 128 23.77 -12.23 11.30
N LYS A 129 22.66 -12.23 10.54
CA LYS A 129 22.69 -12.12 9.07
C LYS A 129 23.32 -10.83 8.56
N LYS A 130 23.21 -9.73 9.33
CA LYS A 130 23.83 -8.45 9.00
C LYS A 130 25.32 -8.47 9.32
N ASP A 131 25.71 -9.08 10.43
CA ASP A 131 27.11 -9.17 10.88
C ASP A 131 27.94 -10.18 10.07
N SER A 132 27.30 -11.20 9.47
CA SER A 132 27.94 -12.17 8.56
C SER A 132 28.01 -11.73 7.08
N LYS A 133 27.63 -10.49 6.76
CA LYS A 133 27.67 -9.90 5.42
C LYS A 133 28.76 -8.82 5.34
#